data_AF-A0A2N0MA67-F1
#
_entry.id   AF-A0A2N0MA67-F1
#
_cell.length_a   1.000
_cell.length_b   1.000
_cell.length_c   1.000
_cell.angle_alpha   90.00
_cell.angle_beta   90.00
_cell.angle_gamma   90.00
#
_symmetry.space_group_name_H-M   'P 1'
#
loop_
_entity.id
_entity.type
_entity.pdbx_description
1 polymer ?
#
loop_
_entity_poly.entity_id
_entity_poly.type
_entity_poly.pdbx_seq_one_letter_code
_entity_poly.pdbx_strand_id
1 'polypeptide(L)' 'MGVARQYQGLCDYFFIDHQDAGLAPAISDLGLKPVVTSIIMESEEDKVSLAREILHLAAPIRSPDLGDR' A
#
# COMPACT_ATOMS: atom_id res chain seq x y z
N MET A 1 12.91 2.31 2.80
CA MET A 1 12.65 2.65 4.22
C MET A 1 12.31 4.12 4.48
N GLY A 2 13.05 5.12 3.96
CA GLY A 2 12.81 6.54 4.30
C GLY A 2 11.39 7.03 3.99
N VAL A 3 10.89 6.71 2.78
CA VAL A 3 9.51 7.04 2.36
C VAL A 3 8.48 6.40 3.30
N ALA A 4 8.57 5.10 3.59
CA ALA A 4 7.64 4.41 4.49
C ALA A 4 7.53 5.08 5.88
N ARG A 5 8.65 5.55 6.45
CA ARG A 5 8.64 6.28 7.74
C ARG A 5 7.87 7.60 7.67
N GLN A 6 7.92 8.29 6.53
CA GLN A 6 7.20 9.55 6.34
C GLN A 6 5.67 9.37 6.25
N TYR A 7 5.21 8.21 5.80
CA TYR A 7 3.78 7.88 5.66
C TYR A 7 3.21 7.09 6.84
N GLN A 8 4.01 6.86 7.89
CA GLN A 8 3.56 6.20 9.10
C GLN A 8 2.39 6.98 9.74
N GLY A 9 1.26 6.31 9.99
CA GLY A 9 0.06 6.91 10.55
C GLY A 9 -0.80 7.71 9.56
N LEU A 10 -0.40 7.79 8.28
CA LEU A 10 -1.17 8.47 7.23
C LEU A 10 -1.85 7.49 6.26
N CYS A 11 -1.26 6.31 6.06
CA CYS A 11 -1.77 5.30 5.12
C CYS A 11 -1.79 3.93 5.77
N ASP A 12 -2.74 3.07 5.36
CA ASP A 12 -2.80 1.68 5.82
C ASP A 12 -1.93 0.74 4.97
N TYR A 13 -1.90 0.96 3.66
CA TYR A 13 -1.20 0.11 2.70
C TYR A 13 0.00 0.84 2.09
N PHE A 14 1.09 0.10 1.85
CA PHE A 14 2.32 0.65 1.27
C PHE A 14 2.86 -0.28 0.18
N PHE A 15 2.79 0.15 -1.08
CA PHE A 15 3.16 -0.66 -2.23
C PHE A 15 4.67 -0.57 -2.49
N ILE A 16 5.31 -1.72 -2.71
CA ILE A 16 6.75 -1.83 -3.00
C ILE A 16 6.99 -2.83 -4.13
N ASP A 17 8.09 -2.64 -4.85
CA ASP A 17 8.50 -3.55 -5.92
C ASP A 17 8.97 -4.90 -5.39
N HIS A 18 8.97 -5.93 -6.24
CA HIS A 18 9.53 -7.25 -5.90
C HIS A 18 10.99 -7.19 -5.44
N GLN A 19 11.78 -6.25 -5.98
CA GLN A 19 13.18 -6.06 -5.57
C GLN A 19 13.31 -5.60 -4.10
N ASP A 20 12.29 -4.93 -3.58
CA ASP A 20 12.22 -4.43 -2.21
C ASP A 20 11.50 -5.41 -1.25
N ALA A 21 11.11 -6.61 -1.70
CA ALA A 21 10.35 -7.56 -0.89
C ALA A 21 10.99 -7.87 0.48
N GLY A 22 12.32 -7.85 0.56
CA GLY A 22 13.06 -8.03 1.82
C GLY A 22 12.83 -6.93 2.85
N LEU A 23 12.30 -5.77 2.47
CA LEU A 23 11.94 -4.67 3.35
C LEU A 23 10.54 -4.81 3.96
N ALA A 24 9.71 -5.73 3.44
CA ALA A 24 8.33 -5.90 3.90
C ALA A 24 8.22 -6.10 5.44
N PRO A 25 9.03 -6.94 6.10
CA PRO A 25 8.95 -7.08 7.56
C PRO A 25 9.19 -5.76 8.30
N ALA A 26 10.22 -5.01 7.90
CA ALA A 26 10.55 -3.75 8.53
C ALA A 26 9.51 -2.64 8.25
N ILE A 27 8.78 -2.71 7.12
CA ILE A 27 7.65 -1.83 6.82
C ILE A 27 6.43 -2.19 7.67
N SER A 28 6.16 -3.50 7.85
CA SER A 28 5.12 -3.99 8.76
C SER A 28 5.34 -3.52 10.21
N ASP A 29 6.60 -3.51 10.67
CA ASP A 29 6.95 -3.02 12.01
C ASP A 29 6.67 -1.52 12.21
N LEU A 30 6.50 -0.75 11.13
CA LEU A 30 6.07 0.66 11.20
C LEU A 30 4.55 0.81 11.33
N GLY A 31 3.79 -0.29 11.28
CA GLY A 31 2.32 -0.28 11.30
C GLY A 31 1.67 -0.10 9.92
N LEU A 32 2.45 -0.20 8.85
CA LEU A 32 1.96 -0.19 7.47
C LEU A 32 1.71 -1.63 6.99
N LYS A 33 0.83 -1.82 6.02
CA LYS A 33 0.61 -3.11 5.35
C LYS A 33 1.38 -3.11 4.02
N PRO A 34 2.59 -3.71 3.95
CA PRO A 34 3.34 -3.75 2.70
C PRO A 34 2.60 -4.63 1.68
N VAL A 35 2.51 -4.14 0.45
CA VAL A 35 1.99 -4.89 -0.71
C VAL A 35 3.12 -4.99 -1.72
N VAL A 36 3.63 -6.21 -1.92
CA VAL A 36 4.70 -6.48 -2.89
C VAL A 36 4.08 -6.79 -4.24
N THR A 37 4.29 -5.92 -5.22
CA THR A 37 3.76 -6.07 -6.59
C THR A 37 4.66 -5.34 -7.60
N SER A 38 4.37 -5.43 -8.89
CA SER A 38 5.02 -4.61 -9.90
C SER A 38 4.51 -3.16 -9.79
N ILE A 39 5.39 -2.26 -9.35
CA ILE A 39 5.05 -0.82 -9.22
C ILE A 39 5.66 0.02 -10.36
N ILE A 40 6.41 -0.62 -11.26
CA ILE A 40 6.95 0.01 -12.47
C ILE A 40 5.82 0.15 -13.49
N MET A 41 5.67 1.36 -14.03
CA MET A 41 4.56 1.75 -14.93
C MET A 41 5.11 2.25 -16.28
N GLU A 42 5.74 1.36 -17.04
CA GLU A 42 6.33 1.71 -18.34
C GLU A 42 5.27 1.84 -19.45
N SER A 43 4.19 1.07 -19.34
CA SER A 43 3.07 1.06 -20.27
C SER A 43 1.75 1.54 -19.63
N GLU A 44 0.74 1.79 -20.48
CA GLU A 44 -0.62 2.05 -20.01
C GLU A 44 -1.23 0.81 -19.33
N GLU A 45 -0.91 -0.39 -19.83
CA GLU A 45 -1.36 -1.64 -19.25
C GLU A 45 -0.84 -1.83 -17.83
N ASP A 46 0.41 -1.44 -17.55
CA ASP A 46 0.98 -1.51 -16.19
C ASP A 46 0.23 -0.60 -15.22
N LYS A 47 -0.07 0.63 -15.65
CA LYS A 47 -0.85 1.60 -14.84
C LYS A 47 -2.23 1.06 -14.52
N VAL A 48 -2.91 0.51 -15.52
CA VAL A 48 -4.26 -0.05 -15.37
C VAL A 48 -4.22 -1.27 -14.45
N SER A 49 -3.20 -2.12 -14.57
CA SER A 49 -3.05 -3.31 -13.73
C SER A 49 -2.81 -2.92 -12.26
N LEU A 50 -1.89 -2.00 -11.99
CA LEU A 50 -1.64 -1.50 -10.65
C LEU A 50 -2.87 -0.79 -10.05
N ALA A 51 -3.57 0.01 -10.85
CA ALA A 51 -4.82 0.65 -10.40
C ALA A 51 -5.89 -0.37 -10.01
N ARG A 52 -6.04 -1.47 -10.76
CA ARG A 52 -6.97 -2.55 -10.41
C ARG A 52 -6.59 -3.22 -9.09
N GLU A 53 -5.30 -3.46 -8.84
CA GLU A 53 -4.84 -4.02 -7.57
C GLU A 53 -5.17 -3.10 -6.39
N ILE A 54 -4.94 -1.79 -6.54
CA ILE A 54 -5.29 -0.79 -5.52
C ILE A 54 -6.81 -0.80 -5.26
N LEU A 55 -7.64 -0.82 -6.30
CA LEU A 55 -9.09 -0.85 -6.17
C LEU A 55 -9.60 -2.14 -5.52
N HIS A 56 -9.00 -3.30 -5.82
CA HIS A 56 -9.34 -4.57 -5.17
C HIS A 56 -9.05 -4.53 -3.66
N LEU A 57 -7.96 -3.87 -3.25
CA LEU A 57 -7.59 -3.73 -1.84
C LEU A 57 -8.43 -2.67 -1.10
N ALA A 58 -8.90 -1.64 -1.80
CA ALA A 58 -9.72 -0.57 -1.25
C ALA A 58 -11.22 -0.91 -1.11
N ALA A 59 -11.68 -2.02 -1.69
CA ALA A 59 -13.08 -2.41 -1.65
C ALA A 59 -13.49 -3.03 -0.30
N PRO A 60 -14.70 -2.73 0.18
CA PRO A 60 -14.99 -1.49 0.89
C PRO A 60 -14.23 -1.43 2.22
N ILE A 61 -13.41 -0.39 2.40
CA ILE A 61 -13.04 0.11 3.72
C ILE A 61 -14.36 0.45 4.44
N ARG A 62 -14.85 -0.44 5.31
CA ARG A 62 -15.89 -0.06 6.28
C ARG A 62 -15.28 1.11 7.06
N SER A 63 -15.89 2.28 6.93
CA SER A 63 -15.59 3.41 7.81
C SER A 63 -15.56 2.88 9.25
N PRO A 64 -14.51 3.11 10.03
CA PRO A 64 -14.67 3.03 11.46
C PRO A 64 -15.76 4.05 11.80
N ASP A 65 -16.89 3.52 12.28
CA ASP A 65 -17.73 4.17 13.26
C ASP A 65 -17.40 5.65 13.51
N LEU A 66 -18.14 6.54 12.84
CA LEU A 66 -18.50 7.80 13.46
C LEU A 66 -19.49 7.46 14.58
N GLY A 67 -18.97 6.80 15.62
CA GLY A 67 -19.68 6.47 16.83
C GLY A 67 -19.89 7.76 17.62
N ASP A 68 -21.16 8.01 17.93
CA ASP A 68 -21.65 8.95 18.93
C ASP A 68 -20.58 9.51 19.88
N ARG A 69 -20.22 10.78 19.69
CA ARG A 69 -19.94 11.75 20.76
C ARG A 69 -20.37 13.15 20.32
#